data_AF-A0AAV0ARF7-F1
#
_entry.id   AF-A0AAV0ARF7-F1
#
_cell.length_a   1.000
_cell.length_b   1.000
_cell.length_c   1.000
_cell.angle_alpha   90.00
_cell.angle_beta   90.00
_cell.angle_gamma   90.00
#
_symmetry.space_group_name_H-M   'P 1'
#
loop_
_entity.id
_entity.type
_entity.pdbx_description
1 polymer ?
#
loop_
_entity_poly.entity_id
_entity_poly.type
_entity_poly.pdbx_seq_one_letter_code
_entity_poly.pdbx_strand_id
1 'polypeptide(L)'
;MKISTVGTIRLSSNLKKPLAGIALNKRCLSSSSLSSSHSNHPGKRYPEHIPINGFERAFLAVGSAIASLNDPHRADMIAVLSETTSGPFLSRLRDQMLEDVDGRRLLRDRPRIRTNTIDFERLKTLPSGTFGREYADWLEGSHVSPDARDDVKFIDSPELAYVMQRYRECHDFYHLISGNFPATVSGEIVVKWFELANMGLPVAGISAIFGPLRINRQSRRVRLFKAYLPWALKCGSSCRPLINVYWEENWETPIDELRKRLGIWSPPISWNKFIEEGIRLANNRNPEPNAGT
;
A
#
# COMPACT_ATOMS: atom_id res chain seq x y z
N MET A 1 58.44 15.21 29.80
CA MET A 1 59.82 14.96 30.26
C MET A 1 60.00 13.45 30.38
N LYS A 2 60.90 12.88 29.53
CA LYS A 2 61.51 11.51 29.53
C LYS A 2 60.56 10.29 29.41
N ILE A 3 60.50 9.54 28.29
CA ILE A 3 61.45 8.55 27.66
C ILE A 3 61.61 7.31 28.58
N SER A 4 61.25 6.05 28.26
CA SER A 4 61.79 5.06 27.27
C SER A 4 60.84 3.82 27.29
N THR A 5 60.42 3.12 26.23
CA THR A 5 61.06 2.23 25.22
C THR A 5 61.53 0.85 25.71
N VAL A 6 61.36 -0.15 24.83
CA VAL A 6 61.88 -1.55 24.73
C VAL A 6 60.80 -2.62 25.03
N GLY A 7 60.54 -3.64 24.20
CA GLY A 7 61.18 -4.10 22.97
C GLY A 7 60.45 -5.30 22.36
N THR A 8 60.69 -5.50 21.07
CA THR A 8 60.12 -6.46 20.11
C THR A 8 60.78 -7.84 20.22
N ILE A 9 60.05 -8.93 19.92
CA ILE A 9 60.64 -10.13 19.27
C ILE A 9 59.74 -10.60 18.12
N ARG A 10 60.34 -10.60 16.93
CA ARG A 10 59.91 -11.24 15.67
C ARG A 10 60.19 -12.75 15.73
N LEU A 11 59.41 -13.53 14.98
CA LEU A 11 59.94 -14.65 14.19
C LEU A 11 59.32 -14.61 12.79
N SER A 12 60.21 -14.51 11.80
CA SER A 12 59.93 -14.55 10.37
C SER A 12 60.49 -15.84 9.76
N SER A 13 60.22 -16.00 8.46
CA SER A 13 61.03 -16.72 7.45
C SER A 13 60.49 -18.11 7.11
N ASN A 14 60.42 -18.60 5.85
CA ASN A 14 60.88 -18.16 4.53
C ASN A 14 60.00 -18.90 3.48
N LEU A 15 59.47 -18.27 2.42
CA LEU A 15 60.08 -18.00 1.10
C LEU A 15 60.63 -19.23 0.35
N LYS A 16 60.02 -19.56 -0.79
CA LYS A 16 60.67 -19.86 -2.08
C LYS A 16 59.68 -19.70 -3.25
N LYS A 17 60.05 -18.82 -4.21
CA LYS A 17 59.44 -18.58 -5.54
C LYS A 17 60.12 -19.49 -6.61
N PRO A 18 60.01 -19.24 -7.94
CA PRO A 18 58.93 -19.61 -8.87
C PRO A 18 59.47 -20.41 -10.09
N LEU A 19 58.60 -20.87 -11.01
CA LEU A 19 59.01 -21.16 -12.40
C LEU A 19 57.90 -20.75 -13.40
N ALA A 20 58.33 -20.07 -14.47
CA ALA A 20 57.62 -19.76 -15.70
C ALA A 20 57.09 -21.04 -16.38
N GLY A 21 56.12 -21.07 -17.29
CA GLY A 21 55.47 -20.08 -18.14
C GLY A 21 55.04 -20.86 -19.38
N ILE A 22 53.75 -20.86 -19.73
CA ILE A 22 53.26 -21.32 -21.05
C ILE A 22 52.15 -20.36 -21.47
N ALA A 23 52.41 -19.66 -22.56
CA ALA A 23 51.44 -18.82 -23.24
C ALA A 23 50.35 -19.69 -23.88
N LEU A 24 49.08 -19.43 -23.59
CA LEU A 24 47.95 -19.95 -24.35
C LEU A 24 47.09 -18.79 -24.86
N ASN A 25 47.25 -18.61 -26.17
CA ASN A 25 46.44 -17.92 -27.17
C ASN A 25 45.08 -17.34 -26.73
N LYS A 26 44.96 -16.02 -26.83
CA LYS A 26 43.68 -15.31 -26.85
C LYS A 26 42.91 -15.71 -28.12
N ARG A 27 41.85 -16.51 -27.99
CA ARG A 27 40.79 -16.56 -28.99
C ARG A 27 39.65 -15.66 -28.53
N CYS A 28 39.39 -14.66 -29.36
CA CYS A 28 38.27 -13.75 -29.31
C CYS A 28 36.98 -14.58 -29.44
N LEU A 29 36.27 -14.80 -28.34
CA LEU A 29 34.88 -15.24 -28.37
C LEU A 29 34.04 -13.98 -28.29
N SER A 30 33.39 -13.63 -29.40
CA SER A 30 32.42 -12.55 -29.43
C SER A 30 31.38 -12.80 -28.35
N SER A 31 31.26 -11.90 -27.40
CA SER A 31 30.10 -11.80 -26.54
C SER A 31 28.90 -11.44 -27.43
N SER A 32 28.23 -12.47 -27.95
CA SER A 32 26.88 -12.34 -28.46
C SER A 32 26.05 -11.80 -27.30
N SER A 33 25.69 -10.53 -27.41
CA SER A 33 24.65 -9.88 -26.62
C SER A 33 23.50 -10.86 -26.45
N LEU A 34 23.25 -11.31 -25.22
CA LEU A 34 21.98 -11.94 -24.87
C LEU A 34 20.92 -10.87 -25.10
N SER A 35 20.33 -10.90 -26.30
CA SER A 35 19.10 -10.23 -26.61
C SER A 35 18.09 -10.70 -25.57
N SER A 36 17.67 -9.78 -24.70
CA SER A 36 16.43 -9.89 -23.95
C SER A 36 15.36 -10.32 -24.94
N SER A 37 14.92 -11.58 -24.85
CA SER A 37 13.78 -12.06 -25.60
C SER A 37 12.56 -11.38 -25.00
N HIS A 38 12.24 -10.19 -25.51
CA HIS A 38 10.91 -9.63 -25.36
C HIS A 38 9.95 -10.67 -25.94
N SER A 39 9.26 -11.39 -25.05
CA SER A 39 8.15 -12.23 -25.43
C SER A 39 7.05 -11.32 -25.97
N ASN A 40 7.09 -11.09 -27.28
CA ASN A 40 5.99 -10.49 -28.04
C ASN A 40 4.80 -11.46 -27.99
N HIS A 41 4.08 -11.46 -26.87
CA HIS A 41 2.75 -12.06 -26.82
C HIS A 41 1.80 -11.18 -27.64
N PRO A 42 1.25 -11.68 -28.76
CA PRO A 42 0.28 -10.92 -29.54
C PRO A 42 -0.91 -10.55 -28.64
N GLY A 43 -1.15 -9.25 -28.46
CA GLY A 43 -2.24 -8.72 -27.64
C GLY A 43 -1.85 -8.13 -26.26
N LYS A 44 -0.58 -8.17 -25.86
CA LYS A 44 -0.13 -7.40 -24.68
C LYS A 44 -0.21 -5.89 -24.95
N ARG A 45 -0.86 -5.16 -24.05
CA ARG A 45 -1.08 -3.70 -24.18
C ARG A 45 -0.17 -2.87 -23.27
N TYR A 46 0.49 -3.53 -22.31
CA TYR A 46 1.58 -3.04 -21.44
C TYR A 46 2.35 -4.27 -20.89
N PRO A 47 3.55 -4.12 -20.31
CA PRO A 47 4.46 -5.25 -20.05
C PRO A 47 3.85 -6.38 -19.20
N GLU A 48 3.11 -6.02 -18.15
CA GLU A 48 2.47 -6.92 -17.19
C GLU A 48 1.09 -7.42 -17.66
N HIS A 49 0.59 -6.95 -18.79
CA HIS A 49 -0.77 -7.26 -19.27
C HIS A 49 -0.95 -8.76 -19.57
N ILE A 50 -2.04 -9.32 -19.05
CA ILE A 50 -2.54 -10.67 -19.30
C ILE A 50 -3.99 -10.56 -19.79
N PRO A 51 -4.25 -10.72 -21.10
CA PRO A 51 -5.61 -10.66 -21.63
C PRO A 51 -6.42 -11.86 -21.10
N ILE A 52 -7.65 -11.60 -20.68
CA ILE A 52 -8.59 -12.64 -20.21
C ILE A 52 -9.98 -12.43 -20.81
N ASN A 53 -10.68 -13.52 -21.10
CA ASN A 53 -12.05 -13.50 -21.59
C ASN A 53 -13.07 -13.34 -20.43
N GLY A 54 -14.36 -13.22 -20.78
CA GLY A 54 -15.42 -13.01 -19.78
C GLY A 54 -15.58 -14.15 -18.77
N PHE A 55 -15.40 -15.40 -19.21
CA PHE A 55 -15.46 -16.57 -18.32
C PHE A 55 -14.26 -16.61 -17.37
N GLU A 56 -13.04 -16.44 -17.89
CA GLU A 56 -11.82 -16.37 -17.08
C GLU A 56 -11.91 -15.24 -16.05
N ARG A 57 -12.45 -14.07 -16.43
CA ARG A 57 -12.69 -12.95 -15.54
C ARG A 57 -13.67 -13.30 -14.42
N ALA A 58 -14.80 -13.92 -14.75
CA ALA A 58 -15.79 -14.35 -13.76
C ALA A 58 -15.21 -15.42 -12.81
N PHE A 59 -14.48 -16.39 -13.36
CA PHE A 59 -13.83 -17.46 -12.60
C PHE A 59 -12.79 -16.89 -11.64
N LEU A 60 -11.91 -15.99 -12.11
CA LEU A 60 -10.92 -15.31 -11.28
C LEU A 60 -11.57 -14.43 -10.22
N ALA A 61 -12.66 -13.73 -10.54
CA ALA A 61 -13.40 -12.93 -9.55
C ALA A 61 -13.94 -13.80 -8.41
N VAL A 62 -14.64 -14.89 -8.73
CA VAL A 62 -15.22 -15.79 -7.73
C VAL A 62 -14.13 -16.50 -6.93
N GLY A 63 -13.14 -17.08 -7.61
CA GLY A 63 -12.04 -17.79 -6.96
C GLY A 63 -11.25 -16.88 -6.02
N SER A 64 -10.95 -15.65 -6.45
CA SER A 64 -10.21 -14.68 -5.63
C SER A 64 -11.04 -14.13 -4.48
N ALA A 65 -12.36 -13.98 -4.64
CA ALA A 65 -13.25 -13.65 -3.53
C ALA A 65 -13.23 -14.73 -2.45
N ILE A 66 -13.38 -16.00 -2.83
CA ILE A 66 -13.33 -17.13 -1.87
C ILE A 66 -11.96 -17.23 -1.21
N ALA A 67 -10.88 -17.17 -2.01
CA ALA A 67 -9.51 -17.27 -1.51
C ALA A 67 -9.18 -16.11 -0.55
N SER A 68 -9.50 -14.88 -0.95
CA SER A 68 -9.27 -13.71 -0.10
C SER A 68 -10.12 -13.74 1.16
N LEU A 69 -11.32 -14.34 1.17
CA LEU A 69 -12.14 -14.53 2.37
C LEU A 69 -11.53 -15.55 3.34
N ASN A 70 -10.99 -16.65 2.82
CA ASN A 70 -10.37 -17.72 3.61
C ASN A 70 -9.00 -17.31 4.18
N ASP A 71 -8.18 -16.60 3.41
CA ASP A 71 -6.85 -16.15 3.82
C ASP A 71 -6.66 -14.64 3.57
N PRO A 72 -6.69 -13.80 4.62
CA PRO A 72 -6.51 -12.36 4.49
C PRO A 72 -5.08 -11.92 4.14
N HIS A 73 -4.09 -12.80 4.27
CA HIS A 73 -2.70 -12.47 3.90
C HIS A 73 -2.46 -12.58 2.39
N ARG A 74 -3.46 -13.07 1.64
CA ARG A 74 -3.46 -13.13 0.17
C ARG A 74 -3.87 -11.78 -0.44
N ALA A 75 -3.01 -10.78 -0.26
CA ALA A 75 -3.18 -9.46 -0.88
C ALA A 75 -3.27 -9.54 -2.42
N ASP A 76 -2.58 -10.52 -3.02
CA ASP A 76 -2.65 -10.89 -4.43
C ASP A 76 -4.09 -11.24 -4.86
N MET A 77 -4.85 -11.95 -4.03
CA MET A 77 -6.24 -12.32 -4.34
C MET A 77 -7.17 -11.11 -4.25
N ILE A 78 -6.91 -10.16 -3.34
CA ILE A 78 -7.64 -8.89 -3.32
C ILE A 78 -7.31 -8.08 -4.58
N ALA A 79 -6.05 -8.10 -5.04
CA ALA A 79 -5.65 -7.47 -6.29
C ALA A 79 -6.39 -8.09 -7.50
N VAL A 80 -6.38 -9.41 -7.65
CA VAL A 80 -7.12 -10.08 -8.73
C VAL A 80 -8.62 -9.77 -8.66
N LEU A 81 -9.23 -9.88 -7.49
CA LEU A 81 -10.64 -9.55 -7.28
C LEU A 81 -10.94 -8.11 -7.70
N SER A 82 -10.08 -7.18 -7.34
CA SER A 82 -10.23 -5.78 -7.68
C SER A 82 -10.18 -5.53 -9.20
N GLU A 83 -9.28 -6.16 -9.95
CA GLU A 83 -9.20 -5.98 -11.41
C GLU A 83 -10.36 -6.61 -12.16
N THR A 84 -10.79 -7.78 -11.70
CA THR A 84 -11.85 -8.56 -12.33
C THR A 84 -13.25 -7.99 -12.10
N THR A 85 -13.43 -7.16 -11.06
CA THR A 85 -14.74 -6.56 -10.71
C THR A 85 -14.87 -5.08 -11.05
N SER A 86 -13.77 -4.37 -11.35
CA SER A 86 -13.81 -2.90 -11.46
C SER A 86 -14.14 -2.34 -12.85
N GLY A 87 -14.41 -3.18 -13.86
CA GLY A 87 -14.51 -2.78 -15.27
C GLY A 87 -15.26 -1.46 -15.54
N PRO A 88 -16.60 -1.42 -15.41
CA PRO A 88 -17.36 -0.18 -15.65
C PRO A 88 -17.05 0.96 -14.66
N PHE A 89 -16.70 0.60 -13.43
CA PHE A 89 -16.45 1.56 -12.34
C PHE A 89 -15.14 2.34 -12.53
N LEU A 90 -14.13 1.71 -13.14
CA LEU A 90 -12.87 2.38 -13.47
C LEU A 90 -13.04 3.43 -14.56
N SER A 91 -13.89 3.19 -15.56
CA SER A 91 -14.20 4.20 -16.57
C SER A 91 -14.80 5.44 -15.92
N ARG A 92 -15.73 5.27 -14.96
CA ARG A 92 -16.29 6.39 -14.20
C ARG A 92 -15.23 7.19 -13.43
N LEU A 93 -14.29 6.50 -12.77
CA LEU A 93 -13.18 7.16 -12.06
C LEU A 93 -12.26 7.89 -13.03
N ARG A 94 -11.94 7.29 -14.18
CA ARG A 94 -11.16 7.92 -15.23
C ARG A 94 -11.85 9.18 -15.73
N ASP A 95 -13.14 9.12 -16.03
CA ASP A 95 -13.91 10.27 -16.52
C ASP A 95 -13.91 11.40 -15.47
N GLN A 96 -14.07 11.06 -14.19
CA GLN A 96 -13.93 12.01 -13.08
C GLN A 96 -12.53 12.61 -12.95
N MET A 97 -11.46 11.86 -13.30
CA MET A 97 -10.11 12.41 -13.39
C MET A 97 -9.97 13.37 -14.59
N LEU A 98 -10.60 13.08 -15.72
CA LEU A 98 -10.56 13.95 -16.91
C LEU A 98 -11.27 15.29 -16.69
N GLU A 99 -12.25 15.35 -15.80
CA GLU A 99 -12.93 16.60 -15.42
C GLU A 99 -12.05 17.51 -14.53
N ASP A 100 -11.07 16.94 -13.84
CA ASP A 100 -10.21 17.63 -12.86
C ASP A 100 -8.84 18.02 -13.47
N VAL A 101 -8.32 19.21 -13.12
CA VAL A 101 -7.01 19.66 -13.63
C VAL A 101 -5.89 18.74 -13.17
N ASP A 102 -5.87 18.36 -11.89
CA ASP A 102 -4.87 17.46 -11.33
C ASP A 102 -5.10 16.04 -11.82
N GLY A 103 -6.36 15.61 -11.93
CA GLY A 103 -6.71 14.31 -12.52
C GLY A 103 -6.17 14.14 -13.95
N ARG A 104 -6.31 15.15 -14.82
CA ARG A 104 -5.70 15.14 -16.17
C ARG A 104 -4.17 15.09 -16.13
N ARG A 105 -3.54 15.84 -15.22
CA ARG A 105 -2.08 15.79 -15.03
C ARG A 105 -1.65 14.38 -14.62
N LEU A 106 -2.35 13.75 -13.69
CA LEU A 106 -2.08 12.40 -13.22
C LEU A 106 -2.21 11.35 -14.32
N LEU A 107 -3.24 11.42 -15.17
CA LEU A 107 -3.41 10.49 -16.30
C LEU A 107 -2.28 10.60 -17.34
N ARG A 108 -1.71 11.81 -17.49
CA ARG A 108 -0.58 12.09 -18.38
C ARG A 108 0.75 11.68 -17.77
N ASP A 109 1.05 12.17 -16.57
CA ASP A 109 2.36 12.05 -15.92
C ASP A 109 2.59 10.64 -15.37
N ARG A 110 1.50 9.95 -15.00
CA ARG A 110 1.48 8.59 -14.46
C ARG A 110 2.47 8.32 -13.31
N PRO A 111 2.58 9.19 -12.29
CA PRO A 111 3.48 8.96 -11.16
C PRO A 111 3.12 7.67 -10.41
N ARG A 112 4.16 7.03 -9.85
CA ARG A 112 4.05 5.78 -9.08
C ARG A 112 4.47 6.02 -7.64
N ILE A 113 3.83 5.33 -6.70
CA ILE A 113 4.18 5.36 -5.28
C ILE A 113 4.98 4.11 -4.94
N ARG A 114 6.30 4.19 -5.06
CA ARG A 114 7.24 3.09 -4.82
C ARG A 114 8.51 3.58 -4.14
N THR A 115 9.28 2.69 -3.52
CA THR A 115 10.56 3.05 -2.89
C THR A 115 11.60 3.55 -3.89
N ASN A 116 11.47 3.18 -5.17
CA ASN A 116 12.35 3.65 -6.24
C ASN A 116 11.93 5.01 -6.84
N THR A 117 10.73 5.52 -6.54
CA THR A 117 10.23 6.82 -7.04
C THR A 117 10.12 7.86 -5.93
N ILE A 118 10.01 7.45 -4.67
CA ILE A 118 9.89 8.33 -3.51
C ILE A 118 11.08 8.12 -2.58
N ASP A 119 11.72 9.22 -2.18
CA ASP A 119 12.77 9.22 -1.18
C ASP A 119 12.16 9.15 0.23
N PHE A 120 11.95 7.93 0.72
CA PHE A 120 11.38 7.66 2.05
C PHE A 120 12.30 8.11 3.19
N GLU A 121 13.62 8.09 3.00
CA GLU A 121 14.55 8.59 4.00
C GLU A 121 14.40 10.11 4.15
N ARG A 122 14.24 10.84 3.04
CA ARG A 122 13.85 12.26 3.11
C ARG A 122 12.52 12.46 3.83
N LEU A 123 11.49 11.66 3.56
CA LEU A 123 10.18 11.82 4.21
C LEU A 123 10.29 11.75 5.74
N LYS A 124 11.13 10.86 6.28
CA LYS A 124 11.40 10.74 7.73
C LYS A 124 12.02 12.00 8.34
N THR A 125 12.76 12.77 7.55
CA THR A 125 13.41 14.02 8.00
C THR A 125 12.47 15.23 8.01
N LEU A 126 11.29 15.12 7.41
CA LEU A 126 10.32 16.21 7.38
C LEU A 126 9.77 16.52 8.79
N PRO A 127 9.32 17.77 9.04
CA PRO A 127 8.73 18.14 10.32
C PRO A 127 7.50 17.27 10.66
N SER A 128 7.34 16.93 11.94
CA SER A 128 6.14 16.25 12.44
C SER A 128 4.88 17.06 12.12
N GLY A 129 3.79 16.37 11.78
CA GLY A 129 2.56 16.98 11.30
C GLY A 129 2.54 17.30 9.80
N THR A 130 3.62 17.09 9.05
CA THR A 130 3.58 17.11 7.57
C THR A 130 3.11 15.77 7.02
N PHE A 131 2.40 15.77 5.90
CA PHE A 131 1.85 14.54 5.31
C PHE A 131 2.92 13.48 5.04
N GLY A 132 4.08 13.88 4.50
CA GLY A 132 5.19 12.99 4.21
C GLY A 132 5.79 12.37 5.47
N ARG A 133 5.98 13.17 6.53
CA ARG A 133 6.47 12.65 7.81
C ARG A 133 5.50 11.64 8.42
N GLU A 134 4.22 12.00 8.49
CA GLU A 134 3.20 11.13 9.06
C GLU A 134 2.99 9.85 8.23
N TYR A 135 3.19 9.91 6.90
CA TYR A 135 3.17 8.72 6.05
C TYR A 135 4.34 7.78 6.30
N ALA A 136 5.55 8.32 6.45
CA ALA A 136 6.72 7.52 6.80
C ALA A 136 6.53 6.82 8.17
N ASP A 137 6.04 7.57 9.16
CA ASP A 137 5.76 7.04 10.51
C ASP A 137 4.65 5.96 10.46
N TRP A 138 3.62 6.14 9.64
CA TRP A 138 2.53 5.15 9.47
C TRP A 138 3.01 3.85 8.82
N LEU A 139 3.84 3.92 7.77
CA LEU A 139 4.42 2.74 7.14
C LEU A 139 5.26 1.93 8.13
N GLU A 140 6.11 2.61 8.91
CA GLU A 140 6.95 1.97 9.92
C GLU A 140 6.10 1.32 11.02
N GLY A 141 5.12 2.04 11.56
CA GLY A 141 4.23 1.54 12.61
C GLY A 141 3.29 0.42 12.14
N SER A 142 2.97 0.36 10.85
CA SER A 142 2.13 -0.69 10.27
C SER A 142 2.92 -1.89 9.75
N HIS A 143 4.26 -1.80 9.70
CA HIS A 143 5.16 -2.80 9.13
C HIS A 143 4.80 -3.19 7.69
N VAL A 144 4.45 -2.20 6.86
CA VAL A 144 4.10 -2.38 5.45
C VAL A 144 5.04 -1.60 4.54
N SER A 145 5.20 -2.08 3.31
CA SER A 145 5.99 -1.42 2.26
C SER A 145 5.06 -0.92 1.15
N PRO A 146 5.29 0.28 0.60
CA PRO A 146 4.58 0.76 -0.60
C PRO A 146 4.79 -0.16 -1.81
N ASP A 147 5.90 -0.90 -1.86
CA ASP A 147 6.21 -1.83 -2.96
C ASP A 147 5.42 -3.15 -2.88
N ALA A 148 4.68 -3.39 -1.79
CA ALA A 148 3.84 -4.58 -1.64
C ALA A 148 2.61 -4.57 -2.57
N ARG A 149 2.43 -3.52 -3.37
CA ARG A 149 1.29 -3.33 -4.29
C ARG A 149 1.60 -3.97 -5.65
N ASP A 150 0.98 -5.11 -5.90
CA ASP A 150 1.06 -5.81 -7.18
C ASP A 150 0.69 -4.92 -8.37
N ASP A 151 1.47 -5.05 -9.44
CA ASP A 151 1.14 -4.48 -10.74
C ASP A 151 -0.18 -5.05 -11.28
N VAL A 152 -0.99 -4.18 -11.87
CA VAL A 152 -2.22 -4.53 -12.59
C VAL A 152 -1.90 -5.41 -13.80
N LYS A 153 -2.70 -6.44 -14.05
CA LYS A 153 -2.46 -7.47 -15.08
C LYS A 153 -3.66 -7.69 -16.02
N PHE A 154 -4.88 -7.67 -15.50
CA PHE A 154 -6.10 -8.19 -16.14
C PHE A 154 -7.04 -7.08 -16.66
N ILE A 155 -6.53 -5.85 -16.79
CA ILE A 155 -7.27 -4.69 -17.32
C ILE A 155 -6.72 -4.36 -18.70
N ASP A 156 -7.58 -4.44 -19.72
CA ASP A 156 -7.16 -4.28 -21.11
C ASP A 156 -6.81 -2.83 -21.49
N SER A 157 -7.38 -1.80 -20.85
CA SER A 157 -7.01 -0.41 -21.18
C SER A 157 -5.78 0.01 -20.38
N PRO A 158 -4.66 0.42 -21.02
CA PRO A 158 -3.48 0.90 -20.29
C PRO A 158 -3.75 2.14 -19.44
N GLU A 159 -4.74 2.95 -19.81
CA GLU A 159 -5.17 4.11 -19.00
C GLU A 159 -5.96 3.65 -17.77
N LEU A 160 -6.94 2.75 -17.94
CA LEU A 160 -7.70 2.22 -16.79
C LEU A 160 -6.83 1.36 -15.87
N ALA A 161 -5.83 0.67 -16.44
CA ALA A 161 -4.83 -0.05 -15.65
C ALA A 161 -4.03 0.90 -14.77
N TYR A 162 -3.66 2.09 -15.28
CA TYR A 162 -3.04 3.13 -14.47
C TYR A 162 -3.98 3.68 -13.39
N VAL A 163 -5.25 3.96 -13.69
CA VAL A 163 -6.23 4.40 -12.68
C VAL A 163 -6.35 3.38 -11.55
N MET A 164 -6.42 2.10 -11.89
CA MET A 164 -6.46 1.02 -10.92
C MET A 164 -5.17 0.91 -10.10
N GLN A 165 -4.02 1.05 -10.75
CA GLN A 165 -2.73 1.01 -10.09
C GLN A 165 -2.58 2.17 -9.10
N ARG A 166 -2.97 3.39 -9.50
CA ARG A 166 -2.95 4.57 -8.62
C ARG A 166 -3.86 4.37 -7.41
N TYR A 167 -5.07 3.83 -7.61
CA TYR A 167 -5.96 3.49 -6.51
C TYR A 167 -5.29 2.57 -5.49
N ARG A 168 -4.59 1.52 -5.94
CA ARG A 168 -3.87 0.58 -5.07
C ARG A 168 -2.70 1.22 -4.32
N GLU A 169 -1.89 1.97 -5.05
CA GLU A 169 -0.67 2.58 -4.56
C GLU A 169 -0.95 3.72 -3.56
N CYS A 170 -2.09 4.41 -3.72
CA CYS A 170 -2.51 5.45 -2.79
C CYS A 170 -3.32 4.92 -1.60
N HIS A 171 -3.60 3.61 -1.52
CA HIS A 171 -4.47 3.05 -0.48
C HIS A 171 -4.01 3.37 0.95
N ASP A 172 -2.70 3.32 1.18
CA ASP A 172 -2.11 3.62 2.49
C ASP A 172 -2.29 5.09 2.89
N PHE A 173 -2.37 6.01 1.92
CA PHE A 173 -2.70 7.40 2.21
C PHE A 173 -4.11 7.54 2.77
N TYR A 174 -5.05 6.68 2.35
CA TYR A 174 -6.43 6.74 2.82
C TYR A 174 -6.55 6.34 4.29
N HIS A 175 -5.73 5.40 4.76
CA HIS A 175 -5.60 5.10 6.20
C HIS A 175 -5.17 6.32 6.99
N LEU A 176 -4.12 6.99 6.52
CA LEU A 176 -3.54 8.15 7.20
C LEU A 176 -4.48 9.38 7.17
N ILE A 177 -4.90 9.80 5.99
CA ILE A 177 -5.63 11.07 5.80
C ILE A 177 -7.01 11.02 6.46
N SER A 178 -7.66 9.86 6.50
CA SER A 178 -9.03 9.70 6.99
C SER A 178 -9.11 9.60 8.53
N GLY A 179 -8.00 9.34 9.23
CA GLY A 179 -8.03 9.29 10.69
C GLY A 179 -6.88 8.53 11.36
N ASN A 180 -5.79 8.30 10.63
CA ASN A 180 -4.67 7.49 11.07
C ASN A 180 -5.10 6.07 11.52
N PHE A 181 -5.91 5.41 10.67
CA PHE A 181 -6.35 4.04 10.95
C PHE A 181 -5.19 3.06 10.71
N PRO A 182 -5.02 2.03 11.57
CA PRO A 182 -3.97 1.03 11.35
C PRO A 182 -4.42 -0.03 10.34
N ALA A 183 -3.46 -0.72 9.74
CA ALA A 183 -3.64 -1.90 8.86
C ALA A 183 -4.13 -3.17 9.59
N THR A 184 -5.09 -3.01 10.51
CA THR A 184 -5.81 -4.11 11.18
C THR A 184 -7.14 -4.36 10.47
N VAL A 185 -7.71 -5.56 10.61
CA VAL A 185 -9.04 -5.89 10.04
C VAL A 185 -10.10 -4.81 10.34
N SER A 186 -10.13 -4.27 11.56
CA SER A 186 -11.11 -3.24 11.91
C SER A 186 -10.82 -1.88 11.27
N GLY A 187 -9.54 -1.50 11.14
CA GLY A 187 -9.14 -0.27 10.44
C GLY A 187 -9.42 -0.36 8.94
N GLU A 188 -9.05 -1.47 8.32
CA GLU A 188 -9.36 -1.80 6.92
C GLU A 188 -10.85 -1.67 6.60
N ILE A 189 -11.74 -2.22 7.44
CA ILE A 189 -13.19 -2.10 7.22
C ILE A 189 -13.64 -0.63 7.19
N VAL A 190 -13.12 0.20 8.09
CA VAL A 190 -13.49 1.63 8.14
C VAL A 190 -13.02 2.35 6.88
N VAL A 191 -11.75 2.12 6.49
CA VAL A 191 -11.18 2.73 5.28
C VAL A 191 -11.90 2.24 4.03
N LYS A 192 -12.28 0.97 3.94
CA LYS A 192 -13.03 0.43 2.78
C LYS A 192 -14.42 1.06 2.64
N TRP A 193 -15.12 1.39 3.73
CA TRP A 193 -16.36 2.18 3.65
C TRP A 193 -16.12 3.61 3.15
N PHE A 194 -15.04 4.24 3.61
CA PHE A 194 -14.64 5.57 3.16
C PHE A 194 -14.26 5.56 1.66
N GLU A 195 -13.45 4.59 1.23
CA GLU A 195 -13.06 4.37 -0.18
C GLU A 195 -14.27 4.08 -1.06
N LEU A 196 -15.21 3.24 -0.61
CA LEU A 196 -16.44 2.98 -1.34
C LEU A 196 -17.24 4.27 -1.54
N ALA A 197 -17.39 5.09 -0.50
CA ALA A 197 -18.11 6.35 -0.58
C ALA A 197 -17.44 7.38 -1.50
N ASN A 198 -16.11 7.41 -1.55
CA ASN A 198 -15.35 8.36 -2.37
C ASN A 198 -15.20 7.91 -3.84
N MET A 199 -14.86 6.64 -4.06
CA MET A 199 -14.44 6.12 -5.38
C MET A 199 -15.40 5.10 -5.97
N GLY A 200 -16.20 4.41 -5.15
CA GLY A 200 -17.25 3.51 -5.64
C GLY A 200 -16.74 2.22 -6.29
N LEU A 201 -15.51 1.79 -5.99
CA LEU A 201 -14.99 0.52 -6.53
C LEU A 201 -15.64 -0.69 -5.85
N PRO A 202 -16.07 -1.71 -6.61
CA PRO A 202 -16.76 -2.88 -6.05
C PRO A 202 -15.95 -3.63 -4.99
N VAL A 203 -14.63 -3.74 -5.17
CA VAL A 203 -13.76 -4.41 -4.19
C VAL A 203 -13.84 -3.74 -2.81
N ALA A 204 -13.94 -2.40 -2.75
CA ALA A 204 -14.07 -1.69 -1.50
C ALA A 204 -15.37 -2.09 -0.79
N GLY A 205 -16.49 -2.16 -1.52
CA GLY A 205 -17.77 -2.61 -0.98
C GLY A 205 -17.77 -4.07 -0.54
N ILE A 206 -17.20 -4.97 -1.34
CA ILE A 206 -17.06 -6.39 -0.98
C ILE A 206 -16.24 -6.53 0.30
N SER A 207 -15.07 -5.88 0.39
CA SER A 207 -14.25 -5.91 1.60
C SER A 207 -14.96 -5.29 2.81
N ALA A 208 -15.70 -4.20 2.62
CA ALA A 208 -16.43 -3.52 3.70
C ALA A 208 -17.60 -4.34 4.24
N ILE A 209 -18.28 -5.10 3.38
CA ILE A 209 -19.44 -5.95 3.72
C ILE A 209 -18.99 -7.27 4.36
N PHE A 210 -17.98 -7.94 3.78
CA PHE A 210 -17.59 -9.29 4.21
C PHE A 210 -16.40 -9.31 5.18
N GLY A 211 -15.55 -8.28 5.19
CA GLY A 211 -14.48 -8.12 6.20
C GLY A 211 -14.94 -8.25 7.66
N PRO A 212 -16.11 -7.70 8.07
CA PRO A 212 -16.65 -7.83 9.42
C PRO A 212 -16.86 -9.26 9.91
N LEU A 213 -17.02 -10.24 9.01
CA LEU A 213 -17.15 -11.66 9.38
C LEU A 213 -15.95 -12.16 10.18
N ARG A 214 -14.79 -11.50 10.05
CA ARG A 214 -13.53 -11.83 10.74
C ARG A 214 -13.38 -11.20 12.12
N ILE A 215 -14.29 -10.33 12.54
CA ILE A 215 -14.22 -9.74 13.87
C ILE A 215 -14.89 -10.69 14.84
N ASN A 216 -14.17 -11.52 15.59
CA ASN A 216 -14.80 -12.57 16.42
C ASN A 216 -15.86 -12.07 17.42
N ARG A 217 -15.70 -10.86 17.96
CA ARG A 217 -16.64 -10.30 18.96
C ARG A 217 -17.73 -9.45 18.30
N GLN A 218 -18.97 -9.89 18.38
CA GLN A 218 -20.14 -9.14 17.87
C GLN A 218 -20.25 -7.74 18.46
N SER A 219 -19.96 -7.57 19.76
CA SER A 219 -19.96 -6.25 20.41
C SER A 219 -18.94 -5.29 19.78
N ARG A 220 -17.76 -5.78 19.39
CA ARG A 220 -16.75 -4.98 18.68
C ARG A 220 -17.24 -4.57 17.29
N ARG A 221 -17.90 -5.47 16.54
CA ARG A 221 -18.50 -5.15 15.23
C ARG A 221 -19.51 -4.01 15.36
N VAL A 222 -20.46 -4.16 16.28
CA VAL A 222 -21.53 -3.16 16.50
C VAL A 222 -20.94 -1.79 16.87
N ARG A 223 -19.96 -1.74 17.78
CA ARG A 223 -19.32 -0.47 18.14
C ARG A 223 -18.57 0.15 16.97
N LEU A 224 -17.82 -0.65 16.20
CA LEU A 224 -17.06 -0.17 15.04
C LEU A 224 -18.01 0.50 14.04
N PHE A 225 -19.10 -0.18 13.67
CA PHE A 225 -20.08 0.37 12.75
C PHE A 225 -20.79 1.60 13.31
N LYS A 226 -21.23 1.56 14.57
CA LYS A 226 -21.90 2.70 15.20
C LYS A 226 -21.01 3.94 15.23
N ALA A 227 -19.71 3.77 15.51
CA ALA A 227 -18.77 4.88 15.58
C ALA A 227 -18.39 5.41 14.19
N TYR A 228 -18.01 4.53 13.26
CA TYR A 228 -17.30 4.96 12.07
C TYR A 228 -18.10 4.89 10.78
N LEU A 229 -19.11 4.02 10.64
CA LEU A 229 -19.82 3.86 9.36
C LEU A 229 -20.54 5.13 8.89
N PRO A 230 -21.34 5.81 9.73
CA PRO A 230 -22.01 7.05 9.31
C PRO A 230 -21.00 8.13 8.91
N TRP A 231 -19.89 8.24 9.65
CA TRP A 231 -18.83 9.18 9.35
C TRP A 231 -18.11 8.82 8.05
N ALA A 232 -17.71 7.57 7.85
CA ALA A 232 -16.96 7.12 6.68
C ALA A 232 -17.75 7.35 5.40
N LEU A 233 -19.05 7.04 5.42
CA LEU A 233 -19.95 7.28 4.29
C LEU A 233 -20.13 8.78 4.02
N LYS A 234 -20.38 9.59 5.05
CA LYS A 234 -20.64 11.02 4.87
C LYS A 234 -19.37 11.78 4.48
N CYS A 235 -18.25 11.53 5.15
CA CYS A 235 -16.97 12.16 4.86
C CYS A 235 -16.43 11.72 3.51
N GLY A 236 -16.44 10.42 3.22
CA GLY A 236 -15.95 9.88 1.95
C GLY A 236 -16.71 10.43 0.74
N SER A 237 -18.03 10.55 0.83
CA SER A 237 -18.86 11.07 -0.27
C SER A 237 -18.85 12.59 -0.41
N SER A 238 -18.47 13.33 0.64
CA SER A 238 -18.45 14.80 0.63
C SER A 238 -17.08 15.39 0.33
N CYS A 239 -16.00 14.64 0.59
CA CYS A 239 -14.64 15.10 0.35
C CYS A 239 -14.29 15.09 -1.15
N ARG A 240 -13.20 15.78 -1.52
CA ARG A 240 -12.70 15.80 -2.90
C ARG A 240 -12.48 14.35 -3.39
N PRO A 241 -12.71 14.05 -4.68
CA PRO A 241 -12.35 12.76 -5.24
C PRO A 241 -10.84 12.49 -5.06
N LEU A 242 -10.50 11.52 -4.20
CA LEU A 242 -9.11 11.32 -3.78
C LEU A 242 -8.23 10.73 -4.87
N ILE A 243 -8.83 10.09 -5.87
CA ILE A 243 -8.13 9.62 -7.06
C ILE A 243 -7.48 10.78 -7.85
N ASN A 244 -8.00 12.01 -7.70
CA ASN A 244 -7.49 13.22 -8.37
C ASN A 244 -6.37 13.91 -7.57
N VAL A 245 -6.08 13.48 -6.35
CA VAL A 245 -5.10 14.17 -5.50
C VAL A 245 -3.69 13.81 -5.96
N TYR A 246 -2.89 14.83 -6.26
CA TYR A 246 -1.46 14.69 -6.59
C TYR A 246 -0.63 14.61 -5.30
N TRP A 247 -0.70 13.47 -4.60
CA TRP A 247 -0.07 13.24 -3.29
C TRP A 247 1.42 13.60 -3.25
N GLU A 248 2.11 13.33 -4.34
CA GLU A 248 3.54 13.53 -4.54
C GLU A 248 3.97 15.00 -4.40
N GLU A 249 3.04 15.95 -4.56
CA GLU A 249 3.27 17.40 -4.39
C GLU A 249 2.98 17.88 -2.95
N ASN A 250 2.58 16.99 -2.05
CA ASN A 250 2.04 17.34 -0.74
C ASN A 250 2.86 16.85 0.45
N TRP A 251 4.04 16.27 0.23
CA TRP A 251 4.87 15.71 1.31
C TRP A 251 5.15 16.70 2.44
N GLU A 252 5.42 17.96 2.11
CA GLU A 252 5.74 19.02 3.10
C GLU A 252 4.50 19.75 3.61
N THR A 253 3.31 19.45 3.08
CA THR A 253 2.07 20.11 3.49
C THR A 253 1.66 19.63 4.89
N PRO A 254 1.32 20.53 5.83
CA PRO A 254 0.72 20.13 7.10
C PRO A 254 -0.53 19.27 6.87
N ILE A 255 -0.59 18.10 7.49
CA ILE A 255 -1.64 17.10 7.23
C ILE A 255 -3.04 17.63 7.55
N ASP A 256 -3.17 18.50 8.56
CA ASP A 256 -4.45 19.09 8.92
C ASP A 256 -4.91 20.15 7.92
N GLU A 257 -3.98 20.90 7.31
CA GLU A 257 -4.28 21.79 6.18
C GLU A 257 -4.68 20.98 4.95
N LEU A 258 -3.99 19.86 4.68
CA LEU A 258 -4.33 18.95 3.60
C LEU A 258 -5.74 18.38 3.79
N ARG A 259 -6.08 17.87 4.99
CA ARG A 259 -7.43 17.40 5.33
C ARG A 259 -8.48 18.48 5.09
N LYS A 260 -8.24 19.69 5.58
CA LYS A 260 -9.15 20.83 5.38
C LYS A 260 -9.38 21.14 3.90
N ARG A 261 -8.30 21.19 3.11
CA ARG A 261 -8.38 21.45 1.65
C ARG A 261 -9.12 20.34 0.91
N LEU A 262 -8.99 19.09 1.36
CA LEU A 262 -9.69 17.95 0.77
C LEU A 262 -11.13 17.80 1.28
N GLY A 263 -11.56 18.59 2.27
CA GLY A 263 -12.89 18.45 2.89
C GLY A 263 -13.02 17.21 3.77
N ILE A 264 -11.92 16.73 4.33
CA ILE A 264 -11.89 15.57 5.23
C ILE A 264 -11.93 16.09 6.67
N TRP A 265 -12.95 15.69 7.43
CA TRP A 265 -13.04 15.99 8.86
C TRP A 265 -12.79 14.74 9.70
N SER A 266 -12.30 14.95 10.93
CA SER A 266 -11.92 13.86 11.82
C SER A 266 -13.09 12.93 12.15
N PRO A 267 -12.82 11.62 12.36
CA PRO A 267 -13.82 10.70 12.85
C PRO A 267 -14.34 11.10 14.24
N PRO A 268 -15.54 10.67 14.63
CA PRO A 268 -16.18 11.11 15.88
C PRO A 268 -15.41 10.73 17.14
N ILE A 269 -14.60 9.67 17.07
CA ILE A 269 -13.66 9.25 18.09
C ILE A 269 -12.34 8.85 17.44
N SER A 270 -11.21 9.21 18.06
CA SER A 270 -9.90 8.76 17.59
C SER A 270 -9.77 7.25 17.75
N TRP A 271 -8.91 6.63 16.93
CA TRP A 271 -8.69 5.19 16.97
C TRP A 271 -8.24 4.71 18.35
N ASN A 272 -7.30 5.41 18.99
CA ASN A 272 -6.79 5.08 20.32
C ASN A 272 -7.93 5.05 21.36
N LYS A 273 -8.80 6.07 21.36
CA LYS A 273 -9.97 6.12 22.25
C LYS A 273 -10.94 4.96 21.99
N PHE A 274 -11.15 4.56 20.73
CA PHE A 274 -12.00 3.41 20.39
C PHE A 274 -11.45 2.10 20.98
N ILE A 275 -10.13 1.91 20.93
CA ILE A 275 -9.44 0.75 21.50
C ILE A 275 -9.52 0.78 23.04
N GLU A 276 -9.17 1.90 23.67
CA GLU A 276 -9.24 2.09 25.13
C GLU A 276 -10.64 1.76 25.68
N GLU A 277 -11.68 2.29 25.05
CA GLU A 277 -13.06 1.99 25.45
C GLU A 277 -13.38 0.50 25.27
N GLY A 278 -12.82 -0.14 24.24
CA GLY A 278 -13.00 -1.57 23.98
C GLY A 278 -12.37 -2.45 25.06
N ILE A 279 -11.18 -2.08 25.53
CA ILE A 279 -10.49 -2.73 26.65
C ILE A 279 -11.30 -2.53 27.92
N ARG A 280 -11.73 -1.29 28.21
CA ARG A 280 -12.56 -0.97 29.39
C ARG A 280 -13.84 -1.82 29.45
N LEU A 281 -14.55 -1.93 28.33
CA LEU A 281 -15.78 -2.74 28.26
C LEU A 281 -15.53 -4.24 28.38
N ALA A 282 -14.36 -4.73 27.96
CA ALA A 282 -14.00 -6.13 28.13
C ALA A 282 -13.70 -6.45 29.61
N ASN A 283 -12.96 -5.58 30.28
CA ASN A 283 -12.61 -5.72 31.70
C ASN A 283 -13.86 -5.66 32.60
N ASN A 284 -14.82 -4.77 32.29
CA ASN A 284 -16.07 -4.67 33.06
C ASN A 284 -17.00 -5.89 32.90
N ARG A 285 -16.81 -6.73 31.88
CA ARG A 285 -17.62 -7.96 31.68
C ARG A 285 -17.03 -9.18 32.37
N ASN A 286 -15.72 -9.19 32.61
CA ASN A 286 -15.00 -10.23 33.34
C ASN A 286 -14.24 -9.56 34.49
N PRO A 287 -14.91 -9.15 35.59
CA PRO A 287 -14.19 -8.75 36.78
C PRO A 287 -13.31 -9.93 37.21
N GLU A 288 -12.03 -9.69 37.52
CA GLU A 288 -11.21 -10.73 38.12
C GLU A 288 -11.95 -11.28 39.36
N PRO A 289 -11.95 -12.61 39.58
CA PRO A 289 -12.49 -13.14 40.82
C PRO A 289 -11.67 -12.51 41.96
N ASN A 290 -12.34 -11.78 42.85
CA ASN A 290 -11.73 -11.20 44.04
C ASN A 290 -10.86 -12.25 44.72
N ALA A 291 -9.54 -12.12 44.58
CA ALA A 291 -8.57 -12.85 45.37
C ALA A 291 -8.58 -12.21 46.77
N GLY A 292 -9.49 -12.66 47.62
CA GLY A 292 -9.52 -12.30 49.03
C GLY A 292 -10.92 -11.94 49.51
N THR A 293 -11.57 -12.87 50.21
CA THR A 293 -11.56 -12.96 51.68
C THR A 293 -12.01 -14.36 52.09
#